data_AF-A0A1V5A2U2-F1
#
_entry.id   AF-A0A1V5A2U2-F1
#
_cell.length_a   1.000
_cell.length_b   1.000
_cell.length_c   1.000
_cell.angle_alpha   90.00
_cell.angle_beta   90.00
_cell.angle_gamma   90.00
#
_symmetry.space_group_name_H-M   'P 1'
#
loop_
_entity.id
_entity.type
_entity.pdbx_description
1 polymer ?
#
loop_
_entity_poly.entity_id
_entity_poly.type
_entity_poly.pdbx_seq_one_letter_code
_entity_poly.pdbx_strand_id
1 'polypeptide(L)' 'MIVGSSDLVTACASGPIREIAGKKALLQAGIAIPVFAITARGKELVIEKIRQGREQVLVKTTRLPALGDQQPDPLV' A
#
# COMPACT_ATOMS: atom_id res chain seq x y z
N MET A 1 -11.39 -5.59 -13.08
CA MET A 1 -10.72 -6.14 -11.88
C MET A 1 -10.43 -4.97 -10.95
N ILE A 2 -10.97 -4.96 -9.71
CA ILE A 2 -11.03 -3.76 -8.84
C ILE A 2 -9.67 -3.06 -8.66
N VAL A 3 -8.58 -3.82 -8.48
CA VAL A 3 -7.23 -3.26 -8.32
C VAL A 3 -6.79 -2.42 -9.52
N GLY A 4 -7.06 -2.86 -10.75
CA GLY A 4 -6.65 -2.13 -11.96
C GLY A 4 -7.53 -0.92 -12.27
N SER A 5 -8.62 -0.71 -11.52
CA SER A 5 -9.58 0.37 -11.69
C SER A 5 -9.56 1.35 -10.50
N SER A 6 -8.53 1.28 -9.65
CA SER A 6 -8.39 2.10 -8.45
C SER A 6 -7.06 2.83 -8.44
N ASP A 7 -7.06 4.07 -7.92
CA ASP A 7 -5.81 4.78 -7.63
C ASP A 7 -5.15 4.22 -6.36
N LEU A 8 -5.96 3.92 -5.35
CA LEU A 8 -5.54 3.37 -4.06
C LEU A 8 -6.32 2.08 -3.75
N VAL A 9 -5.64 1.09 -3.21
CA VAL A 9 -6.23 -0.17 -2.73
C VAL A 9 -5.78 -0.43 -1.30
N THR A 10 -6.72 -0.65 -0.39
CA THR A 10 -6.43 -1.02 1.00
C THR A 10 -6.74 -2.50 1.20
N ALA A 11 -5.77 -3.26 1.70
CA ALA A 11 -5.93 -4.72 1.75
C ALA A 11 -6.32 -5.26 3.12
N CYS A 12 -6.09 -4.52 4.22
CA CYS A 12 -6.28 -4.99 5.61
C CYS A 12 -6.02 -6.49 5.74
N ALA A 13 -7.01 -7.31 6.10
CA ALA A 13 -6.89 -8.75 6.25
C ALA A 13 -7.04 -9.57 4.94
N SER A 14 -7.33 -9.02 3.77
CA SER A 14 -7.50 -9.83 2.56
C SER A 14 -6.16 -10.29 1.96
N GLY A 15 -5.84 -11.58 2.10
CA GLY A 15 -4.65 -12.20 1.49
C GLY A 15 -4.55 -11.97 -0.02
N PRO A 16 -5.60 -12.29 -0.81
CA PRO A 16 -5.60 -12.10 -2.26
C PRO A 16 -5.39 -10.64 -2.69
N ILE A 17 -5.97 -9.67 -1.97
CA ILE A 17 -5.76 -8.25 -2.30
C ILE A 17 -4.32 -7.82 -2.00
N ARG A 18 -3.72 -8.28 -0.89
CA ARG A 18 -2.29 -8.02 -0.59
C ARG A 18 -1.40 -8.52 -1.73
N GLU A 19 -1.66 -9.72 -2.24
CA GLU A 19 -0.88 -10.30 -3.34
C GLU A 19 -1.08 -9.54 -4.66
N ILE A 20 -2.32 -9.35 -5.09
CA ILE A 20 -2.65 -8.76 -6.40
C ILE A 20 -2.24 -7.27 -6.43
N ALA A 21 -2.54 -6.52 -5.38
CA ALA A 21 -2.20 -5.11 -5.29
C ALA A 21 -0.70 -4.91 -5.09
N GLY A 22 -0.07 -5.69 -4.20
CA GLY A 22 1.37 -5.58 -3.94
C GLY A 22 2.24 -5.78 -5.19
N LYS A 23 1.86 -6.72 -6.07
CA LYS A 23 2.56 -6.95 -7.35
C LYS A 23 2.45 -5.79 -8.34
N LYS A 24 1.42 -4.95 -8.22
CA LYS A 24 1.11 -3.86 -9.18
C LYS A 24 1.39 -2.46 -8.61
N ALA A 25 1.54 -2.35 -7.30
CA ALA A 25 1.67 -1.07 -6.62
C ALA A 25 2.97 -0.35 -7.00
N LEU A 26 2.86 0.96 -7.22
CA LEU A 26 3.99 1.86 -7.39
C LEU A 26 4.55 2.34 -6.03
N LEU A 27 3.74 2.25 -4.98
CA LEU A 27 4.08 2.62 -3.61
C LEU A 27 3.16 1.88 -2.63
N GLN A 28 3.69 1.52 -1.45
CA GLN A 28 2.91 1.04 -0.32
C GLN A 28 3.13 1.96 0.89
N ALA A 29 2.04 2.36 1.54
CA ALA A 29 2.06 3.04 2.84
C ALA A 29 1.56 2.10 3.94
N GLY A 30 2.34 2.00 5.03
CA GLY A 30 2.06 1.11 6.16
C GLY A 30 2.38 -0.37 5.86
N ILE A 31 2.73 -1.13 6.90
CA ILE A 31 3.08 -2.57 6.80
C ILE A 31 2.11 -3.50 7.53
N ALA A 32 1.33 -2.96 8.49
CA ALA A 32 0.30 -3.71 9.21
C ALA A 32 -1.05 -3.70 8.48
N ILE A 33 -1.46 -2.52 7.99
CA ILE A 33 -2.63 -2.32 7.13
C ILE A 33 -2.13 -1.62 5.86
N PRO A 34 -1.74 -2.37 4.83
CA PRO A 34 -1.09 -1.78 3.68
C PRO A 34 -2.10 -1.03 2.80
N VAL A 35 -1.72 0.20 2.43
CA VAL A 35 -2.37 1.02 1.42
C VAL A 35 -1.46 1.03 0.19
N PHE A 36 -1.95 0.50 -0.92
CA PHE A 36 -1.23 0.39 -2.18
C PHE A 36 -1.66 1.50 -3.14
N ALA A 37 -0.71 2.27 -3.65
CA ALA A 37 -0.92 3.18 -4.76
C ALA A 37 -0.67 2.46 -6.09
N ILE A 38 -1.70 2.35 -6.94
CA ILE A 38 -1.65 1.56 -8.18
C ILE A 38 -1.31 2.43 -9.39
N THR A 39 -1.82 3.66 -9.43
CA THR A 39 -1.59 4.61 -10.53
C THR A 39 -0.56 5.66 -10.13
N ALA A 40 -0.02 6.38 -11.12
CA ALA A 40 0.87 7.52 -10.88
C ALA A 40 0.18 8.58 -10.01
N ARG A 41 -1.10 8.89 -10.30
CA ARG A 41 -1.92 9.79 -9.49
C ARG A 41 -2.11 9.29 -8.06
N GLY A 42 -2.37 8.00 -7.86
CA GLY A 42 -2.45 7.40 -6.53
C GLY A 42 -1.16 7.55 -5.75
N LYS A 43 -0.01 7.38 -6.42
CA LYS A 43 1.31 7.57 -5.81
C LYS A 43 1.54 9.02 -5.40
N GLU A 44 1.21 9.96 -6.28
CA GLU A 44 1.27 11.39 -5.98
C GLU A 44 0.43 11.71 -4.75
N LEU A 45 -0.83 11.27 -4.69
CA LEU A 45 -1.70 11.51 -3.53
C LEU A 45 -1.08 11.09 -2.19
N VAL A 46 -0.40 9.93 -2.15
CA VAL A 46 0.27 9.47 -0.92
C VAL A 46 1.48 10.36 -0.59
N ILE A 47 2.27 10.74 -1.59
CA ILE A 47 3.43 11.64 -1.39
C ILE A 47 2.97 13.04 -0.96
N GLU A 48 1.89 13.56 -1.53
CA GLU A 48 1.27 14.84 -1.16
C GLU A 48 0.83 14.82 0.31
N LYS A 49 0.19 13.73 0.74
CA LYS A 49 -0.20 13.54 2.14
C LYS A 49 1.00 13.53 3.07
N ILE A 50 2.08 12.84 2.68
CA ILE A 50 3.34 12.80 3.44
C ILE A 50 3.94 14.20 3.54
N ARG A 51 4.04 14.94 2.43
CA ARG A 51 4.64 16.28 2.40
C ARG A 51 3.90 17.28 3.29
N GLN A 52 2.58 17.17 3.39
CA GLN A 52 1.76 18.03 4.25
C GLN A 52 1.80 17.62 5.73
N GLY A 53 2.24 16.40 6.03
CA GLY A 53 2.39 15.90 7.40
C GLY A 53 3.59 16.53 8.11
N ARG A 54 3.56 16.50 9.45
CA ARG A 54 4.68 16.91 10.30
C ARG A 54 5.48 15.72 10.84
N GLU A 55 5.02 14.51 10.53
CA GLU A 55 5.60 13.29 11.06
C GLU A 55 6.91 12.92 10.35
N GLN A 56 7.78 12.20 11.06
CA GLN A 56 8.97 11.63 10.45
C GLN A 56 8.59 10.50 9.48
N VAL A 57 9.28 10.44 8.34
CA VAL A 57 8.95 9.51 7.25
C VAL A 57 10.18 8.70 6.88
N LEU A 58 10.02 7.38 6.87
CA LEU A 58 11.02 6.44 6.34
C LEU A 58 10.62 6.01 4.94
N VAL A 59 11.51 6.22 3.96
CA VAL A 59 11.35 5.72 2.60
C VAL A 59 12.45 4.70 2.32
N LYS A 60 12.07 3.51 1.88
CA LYS A 60 13.02 2.45 1.47
C LYS A 60 12.61 1.83 0.15
N THR A 61 13.58 1.52 -0.70
CA THR A 61 13.36 0.67 -1.88
C THR A 61 13.27 -0.79 -1.44
N THR A 62 12.20 -1.48 -1.82
CA THR A 62 11.94 -2.88 -1.46
C THR A 62 11.02 -3.54 -2.50
N ARG A 63 10.90 -4.87 -2.44
CA ARG A 63 9.80 -5.58 -3.09
C ARG A 63 8.51 -5.43 -2.28
N LEU A 64 7.37 -5.37 -2.98
CA LEU A 64 6.04 -5.25 -2.40
C LEU A 64 5.24 -6.56 -2.63
N PRO A 65 4.30 -6.92 -1.73
CA PRO A 65 3.95 -6.21 -0.49
C PRO A 65 5.01 -6.39 0.61
N ALA A 66 5.30 -5.33 1.36
CA ALA A 66 6.17 -5.38 2.53
C ALA A 66 5.30 -5.48 3.80
N LEU A 67 5.22 -6.65 4.42
CA LEU A 67 4.35 -6.90 5.57
C LEU A 67 5.14 -6.85 6.88
N GLY A 68 4.48 -6.42 7.95
CA GLY A 68 5.04 -6.42 9.30
C GLY A 68 4.69 -7.69 10.08
N ASP A 69 5.42 -7.94 11.16
CA ASP A 69 5.21 -9.11 12.03
C ASP A 69 3.87 -9.03 12.79
N GLN A 70 3.46 -7.82 13.20
CA GLN A 70 2.16 -7.55 13.82
C GLN A 70 1.19 -7.00 12.77
N GLN A 71 0.30 -7.84 12.28
CA GLN A 71 -0.73 -7.50 11.29
C GLN A 71 -1.96 -8.40 11.48
N PRO A 72 -3.13 -8.02 10.96
CA PRO A 72 -4.28 -8.93 10.91
C PRO A 72 -3.93 -10.19 10.13
N ASP A 73 -4.38 -11.35 10.62
CA ASP A 73 -4.24 -12.61 9.90
C ASP A 73 -4.97 -12.53 8.56
N PRO A 74 -4.35 -12.99 7.46
CA PRO A 74 -5.01 -13.05 6.18
C PRO A 74 -6.30 -13.88 6.25
N LEU A 75 -7.41 -13.27 5.89
CA LEU A 75 -8.63 -13.94 5.49
C LEU A 75 -8.40 -14.48 4.08
N VAL A 76 -8.64 -15.80 3.96
CA VAL A 76 -8.50 -16.67 2.78
C VAL A 76 -7.10 -16.81 2.17
#